data_AF-A0A537SE07-F1
#
_entry.id   AF-A0A537SE07-F1
#
_cell.length_a   1.000
_cell.length_b   1.000
_cell.length_c   1.000
_cell.angle_alpha   90.00
_cell.angle_beta   90.00
_cell.angle_gamma   90.00
#
_symmetry.space_group_name_H-M   'P 1'
#
loop_
_entity.id
_entity.type
_entity.pdbx_description
1 polymer ?
#
loop_
_entity_poly.entity_id
_entity_poly.type
_entity_poly.pdbx_seq_one_letter_code
_entity_poly.pdbx_strand_id
1 'polypeptide(L)' 'MQVVEIRVAAANLGATLCGMREFLDRRHPDPIRFETTSDGPGTVMIRAEFNGSDVAELFRREFDDSTEVENAGP' A
#
# COMPACT_ATOMS: atom_id res chain seq x y z
N MET A 1 -13.95 7.42 8.07
CA MET A 1 -12.55 7.64 7.63
C MET A 1 -11.66 6.60 8.27
N GLN A 2 -10.86 5.92 7.46
CA GLN A 2 -9.92 4.88 7.88
C GLN A 2 -8.59 5.08 7.17
N VAL A 3 -7.49 4.88 7.91
CA VAL A 3 -6.13 5.00 7.39
C VAL A 3 -5.53 3.60 7.24
N VAL A 4 -4.88 3.39 6.11
CA VAL A 4 -4.08 2.19 5.83
C VAL A 4 -2.64 2.62 5.65
N GLU A 5 -1.74 1.97 6.37
CA GLU A 5 -0.30 2.18 6.30
C GLU A 5 0.35 0.89 5.79
N ILE A 6 1.10 0.99 4.70
CA ILE A 6 1.75 -0.14 4.05
C ILE A 6 3.23 0.16 3.97
N ARG A 7 4.04 -0.77 4.46
CA ARG A 7 5.50 -0.69 4.36
C ARG A 7 5.96 -1.49 3.15
N VAL A 8 6.75 -0.86 2.30
CA VAL A 8 7.33 -1.52 1.13
C VAL A 8 8.82 -1.26 1.06
N ALA A 9 9.56 -2.22 0.51
CA ALA A 9 10.93 -1.99 0.11
C ALA A 9 10.98 -0.89 -0.96
N ALA A 10 11.93 0.04 -0.85
CA ALA A 10 12.11 1.13 -1.79
C ALA A 10 12.31 0.65 -3.24
N ALA A 11 12.93 -0.54 -3.40
CA ALA A 11 13.10 -1.20 -4.69
C ALA A 11 11.76 -1.62 -5.34
N ASN A 12 10.74 -1.92 -4.52
CA ASN A 12 9.42 -2.38 -4.97
C ASN A 12 8.40 -1.23 -5.10
N LEU A 13 8.75 -0.02 -4.63
CA LEU A 13 7.83 1.11 -4.55
C LEU A 13 7.11 1.40 -5.86
N GLY A 14 7.84 1.43 -6.99
CA GLY A 14 7.24 1.71 -8.30
C GLY A 14 6.19 0.69 -8.71
N ALA A 15 6.49 -0.61 -8.51
CA ALA A 15 5.57 -1.69 -8.81
C ALA A 15 4.34 -1.65 -7.88
N THR A 16 4.55 -1.40 -6.58
CA THR A 16 3.45 -1.24 -5.62
C THR A 16 2.53 -0.07 -5.98
N LEU A 17 3.09 1.10 -6.32
CA LEU A 17 2.29 2.27 -6.70
C LEU A 17 1.49 2.01 -7.99
N CYS A 18 2.04 1.26 -8.95
CA CYS A 18 1.31 0.83 -10.13
C CYS A 18 0.11 -0.05 -9.76
N GLY A 19 0.32 -1.09 -8.95
CA GLY A 19 -0.77 -1.97 -8.51
C GLY A 19 -1.85 -1.24 -7.71
N MET A 20 -1.45 -0.28 -6.85
CA MET A 20 -2.38 0.58 -6.13
C MET A 20 -3.19 1.45 -7.09
N ARG A 21 -2.57 2.03 -8.11
CA ARG A 21 -3.29 2.79 -9.14
C ARG A 21 -4.34 1.94 -9.84
N GLU A 22 -3.96 0.73 -10.27
CA GLU A 22 -4.87 -0.22 -10.93
C GLU A 22 -6.02 -0.68 -10.01
N PHE A 23 -5.78 -0.80 -8.70
CA PHE A 23 -6.83 -1.09 -7.73
C PHE A 23 -7.83 0.07 -7.64
N LEU A 24 -7.33 1.31 -7.51
CA LEU A 24 -8.16 2.51 -7.41
C LEU A 24 -8.99 2.72 -8.69
N ASP A 25 -8.38 2.54 -9.87
CA ASP A 25 -9.07 2.66 -11.16
C ASP A 25 -10.19 1.61 -11.32
N ARG A 26 -10.00 0.37 -10.85
CA ARG A 26 -11.00 -0.71 -10.95
C ARG A 26 -12.17 -0.57 -9.98
N ARG A 27 -11.89 -0.12 -8.76
CA ARG A 27 -12.88 -0.07 -7.67
C ARG A 27 -13.58 1.29 -7.57
N HIS A 28 -13.03 2.32 -8.23
CA HIS A 28 -13.41 3.72 -8.10
C HIS A 28 -13.47 4.33 -6.67
N PRO A 29 -12.67 3.88 -5.68
CA PRO A 29 -12.53 4.66 -4.46
C PRO A 29 -11.58 5.83 -4.70
N ASP A 30 -11.98 7.01 -4.25
CA ASP A 30 -11.10 8.18 -4.21
C ASP A 30 -10.51 8.28 -2.80
N PRO A 31 -9.21 7.96 -2.60
CA PRO A 31 -8.57 8.19 -1.31
C PRO A 31 -8.51 9.70 -1.07
N ILE A 32 -8.95 10.11 0.11
CA ILE A 32 -8.94 11.53 0.53
C ILE A 32 -7.51 12.02 0.66
N ARG A 33 -6.59 11.11 0.98
CA ARG A 33 -5.18 11.37 1.17
C ARG A 33 -4.36 10.16 0.74
N PHE A 34 -3.29 10.41 0.01
CA PHE A 34 -2.33 9.40 -0.41
C PHE A 34 -0.93 9.99 -0.32
N GLU A 35 -0.07 9.42 0.52
CA GLU A 35 1.26 9.95 0.83
C GLU A 35 2.30 8.84 0.91
N THR A 36 3.54 9.18 0.62
CA THR A 36 4.70 8.31 0.80
C THR A 36 5.74 9.00 1.68
N THR A 37 6.21 8.31 2.71
CA THR A 37 7.22 8.81 3.65
C THR A 37 8.30 7.76 3.83
N SER A 38 9.56 8.18 4.00
CA SER A 38 10.67 7.29 4.33
C SER A 38 10.47 6.67 5.72
N ASP A 39 10.58 5.34 5.84
CA ASP A 39 10.40 4.59 7.12
C ASP A 39 11.68 3.81 7.48
N GLY A 40 12.82 4.49 7.40
CA GLY A 40 14.14 3.90 7.60
C GLY A 40 14.85 3.48 6.30
N PRO A 41 16.06 2.88 6.42
CA PRO A 41 16.89 2.55 5.26
C PRO A 41 16.21 1.52 4.36
N GLY A 42 15.98 1.87 3.10
CA GLY A 42 15.42 0.95 2.12
C GLY A 42 13.92 0.66 2.28
N THR A 43 13.23 1.35 3.19
CA THR A 43 11.79 1.17 3.43
C THR A 43 11.04 2.48 3.20
N VAL A 44 9.90 2.38 2.52
CA VAL A 44 8.96 3.48 2.30
C VAL A 44 7.62 3.08 2.90
N MET A 45 7.05 3.96 3.70
CA MET A 45 5.69 3.84 4.20
C MET A 45 4.74 4.60 3.28
N ILE A 46 3.74 3.91 2.78
CA ILE A 46 2.64 4.47 2.01
C ILE A 46 1.45 4.61 2.95
N ARG A 47 0.89 5.82 3.06
CA ARG A 47 -0.30 6.11 3.84
C ARG A 47 -1.45 6.47 2.91
N ALA A 48 -2.53 5.70 2.96
CA ALA A 48 -3.76 5.95 2.22
C ALA A 48 -4.93 6.15 3.19
N GLU A 49 -5.71 7.20 2.99
CA GLU A 49 -6.90 7.51 3.79
C GLU A 49 -8.16 7.40 2.93
N PHE A 50 -9.13 6.62 3.41
CA PHE A 50 -10.40 6.37 2.72
C PHE A 50 -11.58 6.82 3.57
N ASN A 51 -12.65 7.28 2.91
CA ASN A 51 -13.89 7.62 3.60
C ASN A 51 -14.63 6.38 4.14
N GLY A 52 -14.60 5.27 3.39
CA GLY A 52 -15.28 4.01 3.73
C GLY A 52 -14.36 2.95 4.31
N SER A 53 -14.83 2.27 5.36
CA SER A 53 -14.08 1.20 6.04
C SER A 53 -13.90 -0.04 5.16
N ASP A 54 -14.92 -0.44 4.40
CA ASP A 54 -14.87 -1.63 3.55
C ASP A 54 -13.77 -1.54 2.47
N VAL A 55 -13.63 -0.36 1.86
CA VAL A 55 -12.58 -0.09 0.87
C VAL A 55 -11.20 -0.12 1.52
N ALA A 56 -11.06 0.48 2.71
CA ALA A 56 -9.80 0.48 3.44
C ALA A 56 -9.37 -0.95 3.82
N GLU A 57 -10.31 -1.81 4.21
CA GLU A 57 -10.02 -3.21 4.49
C GLU A 57 -9.65 -4.00 3.24
N LEU A 58 -10.35 -3.78 2.12
CA LEU A 58 -9.99 -4.40 0.83
C LEU A 58 -8.60 -3.96 0.36
N PHE A 59 -8.31 -2.67 0.46
CA PHE A 59 -7.02 -2.11 0.11
C PHE A 59 -5.91 -2.67 0.99
N ARG A 60 -6.13 -2.73 2.32
CA ARG A 60 -5.20 -3.37 3.25
C ARG A 60 -4.95 -4.82 2.84
N ARG A 61 -6.00 -5.61 2.63
CA ARG A 61 -5.86 -7.03 2.29
C ARG A 61 -5.06 -7.28 1.01
N GLU A 62 -5.19 -6.42 0.01
CA GLU A 62 -4.47 -6.56 -1.27
C GLU A 62 -2.97 -6.24 -1.14
N PHE A 63 -2.60 -5.31 -0.25
CA PHE A 63 -1.24 -4.73 -0.23
C PHE A 63 -0.45 -4.96 1.07
N ASP A 64 -1.08 -5.45 2.15
CA ASP A 64 -0.42 -5.83 3.41
C ASP A 64 0.39 -7.14 3.26
N ASP A 65 -0.02 -8.00 2.32
CA ASP A 65 0.62 -9.28 1.99
C ASP A 65 1.95 -9.13 1.22
N SER A 66 2.27 -7.93 0.72
CA SER A 66 3.55 -7.65 0.02
C SER A 66 4.78 -7.60 0.96
N THR A 67 4.63 -8.06 2.20
CA THR A 67 5.68 -8.14 3.22
C THR A 67 6.31 -9.53 3.36
N GLU A 68 5.91 -10.54 2.57
CA GLU A 68 6.72 -11.75 2.38
C GLU A 68 8.00 -11.41 1.61
N VAL A 69 8.96 -10.86 2.34
CA VAL A 69 10.38 -10.99 2.04
C VAL A 69 10.67 -12.49 1.91
N GLU A 70 10.84 -12.95 0.67
CA GLU A 70 11.46 -14.22 0.33
C GLU A 70 12.72 -14.43 1.20
N ASN A 71 12.57 -15.17 2.30
CA ASN A 71 13.67 -15.86 2.97
C ASN A 71 13.57 -17.34 2.62
N ALA A 72 13.63 -17.63 1.32
CA ALA A 72 14.04 -18.93 0.83
C ALA A 72 15.57 -18.91 0.66
N GLY A 73 16.29 -19.02 1.78
CA GLY A 73 17.71 -19.36 1.79
C GLY A 73 17.87 -20.88 2.03
N PRO A 74 18.72 -21.58 1.27
CA PRO A 74 18.92 -23.03 1.39
C PRO A 74 19.55 -23.46 2.72
#